data_AF-A0A8C6HRY7-F1
#
_entry.id   AF-A0A8C6HRY7-F1
#
_cell.length_a   1.000
_cell.length_b   1.000
_cell.length_c   1.000
_cell.angle_alpha   90.00
_cell.angle_beta   90.00
_cell.angle_gamma   90.00
#
_symmetry.space_group_name_H-M   'P 1'
#
loop_
_entity.id
_entity.type
_entity.pdbx_description
1 polymer ?
#
loop_
_entity_poly.entity_id
_entity_poly.type
_entity_poly.pdbx_seq_one_letter_code
_entity_poly.pdbx_strand_id
1 'polypeptide(L)'
;MMKPEFSCFSGFCVYFLFLQVVVSSEKLRVTTPTRHLLARVGGQAELSCQVIPPHSVMHMEVRWFRSGHSQPVYLYRGGHKMSEEAAPEYANRTEFVKEAIGEGKVSLRIYNINILDDGPYQCSFNGSGFIDVAIMNLNVTAVGLETEIHVQAPDADGVMVECNSGGWFPRPQMEWRDSKGATLPHSLKSYSQDEARFFYMKMTLLLTNMSHGSIICCIFNPVTGEEKQTSIILANELFNRDHIWMESLASIVWIMLFVYILYIICFYWRNGCDSGCLSKCFCVVTSWPVQTVHLLFCTGAFFAIYLPHRSRVSLSDPQFPLYNNWITELLFVILFLTICFALPIILLFIQFQFTSLTKWEKNKDGIMDQPRLGKAHETSSLYRKKPGKSWEQEK
;
A
#
# COMPACT_ATOMS: atom_id res chain seq x y z
N MET A 1 15.20 115.47 5.60
CA MET A 1 15.24 114.38 4.62
C MET A 1 16.22 113.33 5.09
N MET A 2 15.82 112.06 5.13
CA MET A 2 16.72 110.91 5.26
C MET A 2 16.34 109.92 4.15
N LYS A 3 17.33 109.36 3.44
CA LYS A 3 17.10 108.24 2.52
C LYS A 3 17.06 106.94 3.34
N PRO A 4 16.09 106.05 3.14
CA PRO A 4 16.23 104.69 3.64
C PRO A 4 17.31 103.95 2.83
N GLU A 5 18.18 103.22 3.51
CA GLU A 5 19.12 102.32 2.85
C GLU A 5 18.37 101.05 2.39
N PHE A 6 18.52 100.67 1.12
CA PHE A 6 17.88 99.48 0.58
C PHE A 6 18.60 98.22 1.08
N SER A 7 17.98 97.51 2.04
CA SER A 7 18.53 96.30 2.64
C SER A 7 18.60 95.15 1.63
N CYS A 8 19.76 94.99 0.99
CA CYS A 8 20.04 93.97 -0.03
C CYS A 8 19.79 92.52 0.46
N PHE A 9 19.92 92.27 1.76
CA PHE A 9 19.69 90.97 2.38
C PHE A 9 18.28 90.41 2.14
N SER A 10 17.24 91.25 2.03
CA SER A 10 15.87 90.77 1.83
C SER A 10 15.67 90.08 0.48
N GLY A 11 16.38 90.50 -0.56
CA GLY A 11 16.22 89.96 -1.91
C GLY A 11 16.78 88.54 -2.06
N PHE A 12 17.95 88.29 -1.48
CA PHE A 12 18.60 86.98 -1.53
C PHE A 12 17.82 85.91 -0.77
N CYS A 13 17.25 86.23 0.40
CA CYS A 13 16.41 85.28 1.14
C CYS A 13 15.15 84.89 0.36
N VAL A 14 14.49 85.87 -0.28
CA VAL A 14 13.32 85.59 -1.15
C VAL A 14 13.73 84.75 -2.37
N TYR A 15 14.84 85.06 -3.02
CA TYR A 15 15.35 84.28 -4.15
C TYR A 15 15.70 82.83 -3.78
N PHE A 16 16.33 82.60 -2.62
CA PHE A 16 16.59 81.25 -2.10
C PHE A 16 15.31 80.48 -1.74
N LEU A 17 14.30 81.15 -1.16
CA LEU A 17 13.00 80.53 -0.90
C LEU A 17 12.27 80.15 -2.19
N PHE A 18 12.26 81.03 -3.21
CA PHE A 18 11.74 80.69 -4.53
C PHE A 18 12.51 79.53 -5.19
N LEU A 19 13.84 79.49 -5.07
CA LEU A 19 14.65 78.36 -5.55
C LEU A 19 14.27 77.04 -4.85
N GLN A 20 14.10 77.04 -3.52
CA GLN A 20 13.69 75.81 -2.81
C GLN A 20 12.26 75.36 -3.18
N VAL A 21 11.33 76.30 -3.38
CA VAL A 21 9.98 75.99 -3.87
C VAL A 21 10.02 75.42 -5.31
N VAL A 22 10.88 75.93 -6.18
CA VAL A 22 11.05 75.45 -7.57
C VAL A 22 11.75 74.08 -7.64
N VAL A 23 12.57 73.73 -6.66
CA VAL A 23 13.32 72.46 -6.63
C VAL A 23 12.50 71.26 -6.11
N SER A 24 11.43 71.49 -5.33
CA SER A 24 10.64 70.41 -4.71
C SER A 24 9.56 69.81 -5.63
N SER A 25 9.93 69.44 -6.86
CA SER A 25 9.08 68.63 -7.74
C SER A 25 9.23 67.15 -7.38
N GLU A 26 8.39 66.64 -6.47
CA GLU A 26 8.40 65.22 -6.10
C GLU A 26 8.03 64.35 -7.30
N LYS A 27 9.01 63.59 -7.81
CA LYS A 27 8.78 62.69 -8.94
C LYS A 27 7.88 61.52 -8.51
N LEU A 28 6.63 61.61 -8.93
CA LEU A 28 5.57 60.61 -8.80
C LEU A 28 6.02 59.21 -9.26
N ARG A 29 5.59 58.16 -8.54
CA ARG A 29 5.90 56.74 -8.82
C ARG A 29 4.79 55.79 -8.41
N VAL A 30 4.65 54.64 -9.07
CA VAL A 30 3.78 53.53 -8.65
C VAL A 30 4.56 52.56 -7.77
N THR A 31 3.90 51.99 -6.76
CA THR A 31 4.47 50.96 -5.88
C THR A 31 3.47 49.83 -5.60
N THR A 32 3.99 48.66 -5.25
CA THR A 32 3.21 47.51 -4.76
C THR A 32 3.47 47.34 -3.25
N PRO A 33 2.44 47.44 -2.38
CA PRO A 33 2.60 47.18 -0.95
C PRO A 33 3.04 45.74 -0.67
N THR A 34 2.57 44.80 -1.50
CA THR A 34 2.84 43.37 -1.41
C THR A 34 3.56 42.92 -2.68
N ARG A 35 4.86 42.58 -2.58
CA ARG A 35 5.66 42.12 -3.74
C ARG A 35 5.42 40.66 -4.13
N HIS A 36 5.02 39.84 -3.16
CA HIS A 36 4.69 38.43 -3.34
C HIS A 36 3.39 38.16 -2.59
N LEU A 37 2.35 37.74 -3.31
CA LEU A 37 1.05 37.39 -2.78
C LEU A 37 0.84 35.89 -2.97
N LEU A 38 0.40 35.20 -1.92
CA LEU A 38 0.08 33.77 -1.95
C LEU A 38 -1.44 33.58 -2.03
N ALA A 39 -1.91 32.78 -2.99
CA ALA A 39 -3.33 32.44 -3.15
C ALA A 39 -3.53 30.94 -3.37
N ARG A 40 -4.57 30.37 -2.74
CA ARG A 40 -4.98 28.98 -2.98
C ARG A 40 -5.87 28.87 -4.22
N VAL A 41 -5.72 27.78 -4.98
CA VAL A 41 -6.64 27.43 -6.09
C VAL A 41 -8.09 27.38 -5.60
N GLY A 42 -9.02 27.84 -6.44
CA GLY A 42 -10.44 28.06 -6.11
C GLY A 42 -10.70 29.31 -5.24
N GLY A 43 -9.67 29.89 -4.63
CA GLY A 43 -9.77 31.06 -3.77
C GLY A 43 -9.84 32.40 -4.52
N GLN A 44 -9.39 33.46 -3.85
CA GLN A 44 -9.30 34.82 -4.39
C GLN A 44 -7.93 35.44 -4.08
N ALA A 45 -7.50 36.40 -4.90
CA ALA A 45 -6.29 37.19 -4.72
C ALA A 45 -6.59 38.68 -4.92
N GLU A 46 -5.92 39.57 -4.17
CA GLU A 46 -6.09 41.02 -4.32
C GLU A 46 -4.74 41.72 -4.62
N LEU A 47 -4.62 42.23 -5.85
CA LEU A 47 -3.41 42.80 -6.43
C LEU A 47 -3.40 44.33 -6.25
N SER A 48 -3.01 44.80 -5.06
CA SER A 48 -2.98 46.24 -4.71
C SER A 48 -1.77 46.99 -5.29
N CYS A 49 -2.02 48.19 -5.81
CA CYS A 49 -1.00 49.17 -6.18
C CYS A 49 -1.33 50.56 -5.65
N GLN A 50 -0.30 51.35 -5.36
CA GLN A 50 -0.44 52.71 -4.82
C GLN A 50 0.58 53.66 -5.45
N VAL A 51 0.11 54.84 -5.84
CA VAL A 51 0.96 55.93 -6.33
C VAL A 51 1.49 56.78 -5.16
N ILE A 52 2.77 57.16 -5.22
CA ILE A 52 3.48 57.91 -4.20
C ILE A 52 4.11 59.17 -4.85
N PRO A 53 3.86 60.39 -4.34
CA PRO A 53 2.99 60.71 -3.19
C PRO A 53 1.49 60.40 -3.41
N PRO A 54 0.74 60.08 -2.35
CA PRO A 54 -0.70 59.81 -2.40
C PRO A 54 -1.52 60.98 -2.96
N HIS A 55 -2.34 60.72 -3.98
CA HIS A 55 -3.24 61.70 -4.60
C HIS A 55 -4.31 60.97 -5.45
N SER A 56 -5.40 61.64 -5.81
CA SER A 56 -6.51 60.99 -6.53
C SER A 56 -6.14 60.56 -7.94
N VAL A 57 -6.32 59.26 -8.23
CA VAL A 57 -6.10 58.65 -9.55
C VAL A 57 -7.42 58.37 -10.29
N MET A 58 -8.56 58.90 -9.82
CA MET A 58 -9.89 58.67 -10.42
C MET A 58 -9.96 58.95 -11.93
N HIS A 59 -9.18 59.93 -12.40
CA HIS A 59 -9.14 60.35 -13.81
C HIS A 59 -8.00 59.70 -14.62
N MET A 60 -7.13 58.89 -14.00
CA MET A 60 -6.11 58.14 -14.70
C MET A 60 -6.69 56.87 -15.33
N GLU A 61 -6.06 56.41 -16.39
CA GLU A 61 -6.18 55.04 -16.85
C GLU A 61 -5.34 54.13 -15.95
N VAL A 62 -5.90 53.01 -15.51
CA VAL A 62 -5.17 51.99 -14.73
C VAL A 62 -5.35 50.63 -15.39
N ARG A 63 -4.24 49.95 -15.68
CA ARG A 63 -4.21 48.62 -16.31
C ARG A 63 -3.46 47.63 -15.44
N TRP A 64 -4.01 46.44 -15.27
CA TRP A 64 -3.26 45.28 -14.83
C TRP A 64 -2.95 44.41 -16.05
N PHE A 65 -1.67 44.08 -16.22
CA PHE A 65 -1.18 43.10 -17.18
C PHE A 65 -0.59 41.91 -16.44
N ARG A 66 -0.67 40.73 -17.05
CA ARG A 66 0.20 39.61 -16.72
C ARG A 66 1.44 39.70 -17.61
N SER A 67 2.62 39.52 -17.04
CA SER A 67 3.87 39.69 -17.82
C SER A 67 3.91 38.71 -18.99
N GLY A 68 4.41 39.16 -20.15
CA GLY A 68 4.46 38.36 -21.38
C GLY A 68 3.11 38.18 -22.09
N HIS A 69 2.00 38.72 -21.57
CA HIS A 69 0.69 38.69 -22.20
C HIS A 69 0.38 40.07 -22.83
N SER A 70 -0.21 40.08 -24.02
CA SER A 70 -0.52 41.32 -24.76
C SER A 70 -1.82 41.99 -24.31
N GLN A 71 -2.81 41.19 -23.89
CA GLN A 71 -4.09 41.68 -23.37
C GLN A 71 -3.99 41.97 -21.87
N PRO A 72 -4.61 43.07 -21.37
CA PRO A 72 -4.72 43.33 -19.95
C PRO A 72 -5.65 42.33 -19.25
N VAL A 73 -5.31 42.03 -17.99
CA VAL A 73 -6.14 41.30 -17.02
C VAL A 73 -7.35 42.16 -16.63
N TYR A 74 -7.13 43.47 -16.53
CA TYR A 74 -8.16 44.46 -16.24
C TYR A 74 -7.76 45.85 -16.77
N LEU A 75 -8.74 46.61 -17.24
CA LEU A 75 -8.60 48.02 -17.62
C LEU A 75 -9.71 48.88 -16.98
N TYR A 76 -9.27 49.87 -16.21
CA TYR A 76 -10.08 50.99 -15.71
C TYR A 76 -9.78 52.22 -16.57
N ARG A 77 -10.83 52.83 -17.16
CA ARG A 77 -10.74 54.10 -17.90
C ARG A 77 -12.03 54.89 -17.70
N GLY A 78 -11.92 56.18 -17.36
CA GLY A 78 -13.08 57.08 -17.27
C GLY A 78 -14.19 56.61 -16.32
N GLY A 79 -13.85 56.05 -15.16
CA GLY A 79 -14.80 55.55 -14.17
C GLY A 79 -15.34 54.13 -14.40
N HIS A 80 -15.06 53.51 -15.54
CA HIS A 80 -15.72 52.28 -16.00
C HIS A 80 -14.74 51.15 -16.33
N LYS A 81 -15.24 49.90 -16.32
CA LYS A 81 -14.53 48.69 -16.76
C LYS A 81 -14.63 48.57 -18.29
N MET A 82 -13.51 48.55 -18.98
CA MET A 82 -13.49 48.32 -20.44
C MET A 82 -13.40 46.81 -20.71
N SER A 83 -14.56 46.14 -20.71
CA SER A 83 -14.61 44.67 -20.71
C SER A 83 -14.24 44.00 -22.04
N GLU A 84 -14.24 44.75 -23.15
CA GLU A 84 -13.87 44.25 -24.48
C GLU A 84 -12.35 44.25 -24.71
N GLU A 85 -11.61 45.10 -24.00
CA GLU A 85 -10.14 45.16 -24.06
C GLU A 85 -9.46 44.11 -23.16
N ALA A 86 -10.20 43.46 -22.25
CA ALA A 86 -9.66 42.52 -21.26
C ALA A 86 -9.52 41.09 -21.80
N ALA A 87 -8.50 40.36 -21.34
CA ALA A 87 -8.27 38.97 -21.72
C ALA A 87 -9.42 38.05 -21.25
N PRO A 88 -9.94 37.15 -22.11
CA PRO A 88 -11.17 36.40 -21.84
C PRO A 88 -11.06 35.43 -20.66
N GLU A 89 -9.85 34.97 -20.33
CA GLU A 89 -9.57 34.10 -19.17
C GLU A 89 -9.83 34.76 -17.80
N TYR A 90 -9.99 36.09 -17.75
CA TYR A 90 -10.38 36.85 -16.55
C TYR A 90 -11.78 37.46 -16.63
N ALA A 91 -12.55 37.15 -17.68
CA ALA A 91 -13.95 37.57 -17.80
C ALA A 91 -14.78 37.02 -16.62
N ASN A 92 -15.64 37.86 -16.05
CA ASN A 92 -16.46 37.56 -14.85
C ASN A 92 -15.68 37.11 -13.58
N ARG A 93 -14.34 37.09 -13.61
CA ARG A 93 -13.46 36.73 -12.49
C ARG A 93 -12.82 37.94 -11.81
N THR A 94 -13.11 39.17 -12.26
CA THR A 94 -12.34 40.38 -11.93
C THR A 94 -13.17 41.57 -11.43
N GLU A 95 -12.84 42.04 -10.24
CA GLU A 95 -13.46 43.19 -9.54
C GLU A 95 -12.39 44.26 -9.24
N PHE A 96 -12.76 45.54 -9.36
CA PHE A 96 -11.86 46.67 -9.13
C PHE A 96 -12.22 47.40 -7.83
N VAL A 97 -11.30 47.30 -6.88
CA VAL A 97 -11.36 47.81 -5.51
C VAL A 97 -10.91 49.27 -5.54
N LYS A 98 -11.84 50.18 -5.25
CA LYS A 98 -11.74 51.63 -5.53
C LYS A 98 -11.93 52.53 -4.32
N GLU A 99 -12.03 51.94 -3.13
CA GLU A 99 -12.36 52.62 -1.87
C GLU A 99 -11.32 53.70 -1.51
N ALA A 100 -10.04 53.44 -1.83
CA ALA A 100 -8.92 54.35 -1.59
C ALA A 100 -8.42 55.06 -2.88
N ILE A 101 -9.22 55.09 -3.97
CA ILE A 101 -8.80 55.68 -5.26
C ILE A 101 -8.50 57.19 -5.16
N GLY A 102 -9.12 57.88 -4.20
CA GLY A 102 -8.83 59.29 -3.87
C GLY A 102 -7.45 59.51 -3.22
N GLU A 103 -6.86 58.46 -2.64
CA GLU A 103 -5.51 58.44 -2.06
C GLU A 103 -4.48 57.83 -3.03
N GLY A 104 -4.90 57.47 -4.25
CA GLY A 104 -4.02 56.89 -5.26
C GLY A 104 -3.76 55.39 -5.06
N LYS A 105 -4.54 54.72 -4.21
CA LYS A 105 -4.46 53.27 -3.97
C LYS A 105 -5.67 52.57 -4.59
N VAL A 106 -5.41 51.51 -5.35
CA VAL A 106 -6.42 50.66 -6.00
C VAL A 106 -5.97 49.21 -5.98
N SER A 107 -6.93 48.27 -5.96
CA SER A 107 -6.62 46.84 -6.13
C SER A 107 -7.44 46.22 -7.26
N LEU A 108 -6.87 45.22 -7.92
CA LEU A 108 -7.62 44.26 -8.72
C LEU A 108 -7.84 42.99 -7.88
N ARG A 109 -9.08 42.63 -7.63
CA ARG A 109 -9.44 41.34 -7.02
C ARG A 109 -9.75 40.32 -8.11
N ILE A 110 -9.09 39.17 -8.05
CA ILE A 110 -9.28 38.04 -8.96
C ILE A 110 -9.91 36.89 -8.17
N TYR A 111 -11.00 36.34 -8.70
CA TYR A 111 -11.81 35.27 -8.11
C TYR A 111 -11.62 33.93 -8.84
N ASN A 112 -11.88 32.83 -8.12
CA ASN A 112 -11.68 31.47 -8.60
C ASN A 112 -10.26 31.28 -9.17
N ILE A 113 -9.25 31.49 -8.32
CA ILE A 113 -7.84 31.40 -8.71
C ILE A 113 -7.53 30.02 -9.28
N ASN A 114 -6.83 29.95 -10.41
CA ASN A 114 -6.42 28.73 -11.07
C ASN A 114 -4.89 28.70 -11.21
N ILE A 115 -4.31 27.53 -11.54
CA ILE A 115 -2.85 27.40 -11.66
C ILE A 115 -2.28 28.22 -12.83
N LEU A 116 -3.05 28.47 -13.89
CA LEU A 116 -2.63 29.34 -15.00
C LEU A 116 -2.56 30.81 -14.61
N ASP A 117 -3.13 31.27 -13.49
CA ASP A 117 -2.95 32.66 -13.01
C ASP A 117 -1.55 32.90 -12.40
N ASP A 118 -0.77 31.85 -12.11
CA ASP A 118 0.54 31.97 -11.42
C ASP A 118 1.56 32.87 -12.16
N GLY A 119 2.31 33.68 -11.41
CA GLY A 119 3.46 34.44 -11.90
C GLY A 119 3.40 35.97 -11.74
N PRO A 120 4.24 36.72 -12.48
CA PRO A 120 4.40 38.17 -12.31
C PRO A 120 3.33 39.01 -13.00
N TYR A 121 2.62 39.83 -12.22
CA TYR A 121 1.67 40.85 -12.64
C TYR A 121 2.30 42.25 -12.60
N GLN A 122 1.80 43.13 -13.46
CA GLN A 122 2.24 44.53 -13.57
C GLN A 122 1.01 45.44 -13.52
N CYS A 123 1.04 46.47 -12.69
CA CYS A 123 0.05 47.53 -12.69
C CYS A 123 0.66 48.81 -13.28
N SER A 124 0.02 49.34 -14.31
CA SER A 124 0.42 50.56 -14.99
C SER A 124 -0.62 51.65 -14.76
N PHE A 125 -0.14 52.85 -14.43
CA PHE A 125 -0.94 54.06 -14.30
C PHE A 125 -0.55 55.01 -15.42
N ASN A 126 -1.53 55.61 -16.08
CA ASN A 126 -1.35 56.47 -17.23
C ASN A 126 -2.34 57.65 -17.19
N GLY A 127 -1.84 58.88 -17.06
CA GLY A 127 -2.68 60.08 -17.04
C GLY A 127 -1.93 61.33 -16.60
N SER A 128 -2.42 62.52 -16.98
CA SER A 128 -1.84 63.81 -16.56
C SER A 128 -0.34 64.00 -16.87
N GLY A 129 0.18 63.32 -17.90
CA GLY A 129 1.62 63.33 -18.24
C GLY A 129 2.48 62.35 -17.42
N PHE A 130 1.88 61.61 -16.50
CA PHE A 130 2.51 60.55 -15.72
C PHE A 130 2.26 59.18 -16.35
N ILE A 131 3.32 58.40 -16.52
CA ILE A 131 3.29 56.96 -16.80
C ILE A 131 4.35 56.29 -15.92
N ASP A 132 3.94 55.29 -15.14
CA ASP A 132 4.85 54.42 -14.39
C ASP A 132 4.19 53.05 -14.14
N VAL A 133 5.00 52.05 -13.77
CA VAL A 133 4.62 50.64 -13.65
C VAL A 133 5.25 50.02 -12.41
N ALA A 134 4.45 49.29 -11.63
CA ALA A 134 4.97 48.47 -10.53
C ALA A 134 4.61 46.98 -10.70
N ILE A 135 5.46 46.12 -10.17
CA ILE A 135 5.42 44.67 -10.37
C ILE A 135 5.15 43.95 -9.04
N MET A 136 4.38 42.87 -9.09
CA MET A 136 4.17 41.92 -8.00
C MET A 136 4.08 40.49 -8.54
N ASN A 137 4.37 39.50 -7.70
CA ASN A 137 4.20 38.09 -8.04
C ASN A 137 2.95 37.54 -7.34
N LEU A 138 2.08 36.87 -8.10
CA LEU A 138 1.04 36.01 -7.57
C LEU A 138 1.56 34.57 -7.58
N ASN A 139 1.90 34.06 -6.40
CA ASN A 139 2.25 32.67 -6.20
C ASN A 139 0.96 31.89 -5.93
N VAL A 140 0.58 30.99 -6.84
CA VAL A 140 -0.58 30.11 -6.66
C VAL A 140 -0.17 28.84 -5.93
N THR A 141 -1.08 28.25 -5.14
CA THR A 141 -0.84 26.97 -4.50
C THR A 141 -2.07 26.06 -4.42
N ALA A 142 -1.83 24.75 -4.48
CA ALA A 142 -2.81 23.70 -4.25
C ALA A 142 -2.19 22.62 -3.35
N VAL A 143 -2.97 22.17 -2.36
CA VAL A 143 -2.62 21.06 -1.47
C VAL A 143 -3.25 19.80 -2.04
N GLY A 144 -2.49 18.71 -2.09
CA GLY A 144 -2.94 17.47 -2.71
C GLY A 144 -4.16 16.84 -2.05
N LEU A 145 -4.92 16.11 -2.86
CA LEU A 145 -6.03 15.26 -2.46
C LEU A 145 -5.50 14.04 -1.68
N GLU A 146 -6.32 13.00 -1.52
CA GLU A 146 -5.96 11.81 -0.74
C GLU A 146 -4.62 11.17 -1.20
N THR A 147 -3.98 10.47 -0.26
CA THR A 147 -2.67 9.85 -0.44
C THR A 147 -2.85 8.35 -0.45
N GLU A 148 -2.54 7.71 -1.56
CA GLU A 148 -2.70 6.27 -1.73
C GLU A 148 -1.38 5.58 -1.38
N ILE A 149 -1.44 4.54 -0.55
CA ILE A 149 -0.28 3.68 -0.25
C ILE A 149 -0.57 2.28 -0.75
N HIS A 150 0.30 1.76 -1.62
CA HIS A 150 0.24 0.40 -2.11
C HIS A 150 1.42 -0.40 -1.57
N VAL A 151 1.13 -1.59 -1.02
CA VAL A 151 2.14 -2.55 -0.57
C VAL A 151 2.19 -3.69 -1.59
N GLN A 152 3.34 -3.89 -2.21
CA GLN A 152 3.57 -5.00 -3.14
C GLN A 152 3.93 -6.28 -2.37
N ALA A 153 3.79 -7.44 -3.01
CA ALA A 153 4.15 -8.71 -2.38
C ALA A 153 5.67 -8.77 -2.06
N PRO A 154 6.09 -9.47 -0.97
CA PRO A 154 7.51 -9.58 -0.62
C PRO A 154 8.29 -10.36 -1.68
N ASP A 155 9.31 -9.74 -2.27
CA ASP A 155 10.25 -10.38 -3.21
C ASP A 155 11.52 -10.87 -2.49
N ALA A 156 12.52 -11.36 -3.22
CA ALA A 156 13.81 -11.81 -2.68
C ALA A 156 14.56 -10.68 -1.94
N ASP A 157 14.47 -9.44 -2.42
CA ASP A 157 15.15 -8.28 -1.85
C ASP A 157 14.36 -7.59 -0.71
N GLY A 158 13.11 -8.00 -0.45
CA GLY A 158 12.26 -7.45 0.62
C GLY A 158 10.87 -7.01 0.18
N VAL A 159 10.25 -6.11 0.96
CA VAL A 159 8.89 -5.58 0.70
C VAL A 159 8.98 -4.21 0.04
N MET A 160 8.31 -4.03 -1.10
CA MET A 160 8.20 -2.75 -1.79
C MET A 160 6.92 -2.01 -1.40
N VAL A 161 7.07 -0.80 -0.88
CA VAL A 161 5.97 0.10 -0.50
C VAL A 161 6.01 1.33 -1.40
N GLU A 162 4.85 1.72 -1.93
CA GLU A 162 4.68 2.85 -2.82
C GLU A 162 3.69 3.85 -2.22
N CYS A 163 4.04 5.14 -2.18
CA CYS A 163 3.16 6.24 -1.82
C CYS A 163 2.92 7.13 -3.03
N ASN A 164 1.65 7.42 -3.29
CA ASN A 164 1.13 8.16 -4.43
C ASN A 164 0.25 9.33 -3.96
N SER A 165 0.35 10.50 -4.60
CA SER A 165 -0.53 11.64 -4.30
C SER A 165 -0.58 12.67 -5.42
N GLY A 166 -1.79 13.15 -5.76
CA GLY A 166 -2.03 14.15 -6.81
C GLY A 166 -2.68 15.44 -6.31
N GLY A 167 -2.76 16.44 -7.20
CA GLY A 167 -3.41 17.73 -6.93
C GLY A 167 -2.50 18.79 -6.29
N TRP A 168 -1.18 18.64 -6.36
CA TRP A 168 -0.23 19.56 -5.72
C TRP A 168 0.18 20.71 -6.65
N PHE A 169 0.29 21.93 -6.13
CA PHE A 169 0.98 23.04 -6.80
C PHE A 169 1.61 24.02 -5.81
N PRO A 170 2.84 24.53 -6.03
CA PRO A 170 3.82 24.04 -7.02
C PRO A 170 4.30 22.61 -6.67
N ARG A 171 5.29 22.08 -7.41
CA ARG A 171 5.85 20.75 -7.17
C ARG A 171 6.29 20.60 -5.71
N PRO A 172 5.70 19.67 -4.93
CA PRO A 172 6.00 19.52 -3.51
C PRO A 172 7.31 18.77 -3.29
N GLN A 173 7.81 18.84 -2.06
CA GLN A 173 8.82 17.92 -1.56
C GLN A 173 8.13 16.66 -1.01
N MET A 174 8.83 15.53 -1.03
CA MET A 174 8.27 14.23 -0.65
C MET A 174 9.37 13.35 -0.10
N GLU A 175 9.11 12.69 1.03
CA GLU A 175 10.06 11.93 1.83
C GLU A 175 9.36 10.73 2.48
N TRP A 176 10.14 9.70 2.81
CA TRP A 176 9.72 8.67 3.76
C TRP A 176 10.42 8.91 5.09
N ARG A 177 9.72 8.74 6.22
CA ARG A 177 10.29 8.79 7.57
C ARG A 177 9.85 7.58 8.39
N ASP A 178 10.64 7.19 9.38
CA ASP A 178 10.28 6.16 10.35
C ASP A 178 9.53 6.72 11.57
N SER A 179 9.15 5.82 12.49
CA SER A 179 8.48 6.15 13.76
C SER A 179 9.25 7.09 14.69
N LYS A 180 10.53 7.37 14.41
CA LYS A 180 11.39 8.29 15.17
C LYS A 180 11.62 9.60 14.40
N GLY A 181 11.01 9.76 13.23
CA GLY A 181 11.18 10.90 12.33
C GLY A 181 12.45 10.86 11.48
N ALA A 182 13.20 9.74 11.47
CA ALA A 182 14.41 9.63 10.66
C ALA A 182 14.06 9.35 9.19
N THR A 183 14.66 10.09 8.26
CA THR A 183 14.40 9.96 6.82
C THR A 183 14.92 8.62 6.28
N LEU A 184 14.04 7.88 5.60
CA LEU A 184 14.35 6.59 4.99
C LEU A 184 14.80 6.76 3.53
N PRO A 185 15.80 5.97 3.06
CA PRO A 185 16.25 6.02 1.67
C PRO A 185 15.19 5.44 0.72
N HIS A 186 14.76 6.21 -0.27
CA HIS A 186 13.82 5.76 -1.29
C HIS A 186 14.53 4.97 -2.39
N SER A 187 13.85 3.97 -2.96
CA SER A 187 14.37 3.18 -4.09
C SER A 187 14.06 3.83 -5.44
N LEU A 188 12.92 4.52 -5.55
CA LEU A 188 12.53 5.27 -6.75
C LEU A 188 11.71 6.51 -6.37
N LYS A 189 11.96 7.62 -7.07
CA LYS A 189 11.15 8.84 -7.00
C LYS A 189 10.79 9.29 -8.41
N SER A 190 9.51 9.51 -8.66
CA SER A 190 9.02 10.08 -9.91
C SER A 190 7.92 11.10 -9.66
N TYR A 191 7.68 11.93 -10.67
CA TYR A 191 6.56 12.85 -10.70
C TYR A 191 6.06 12.98 -12.13
N SER A 192 4.78 13.29 -12.27
CA SER A 192 4.14 13.71 -13.51
C SER A 192 3.38 15.01 -13.28
N GLN A 193 2.91 15.62 -14.36
CA GLN A 193 2.11 16.83 -14.34
C GLN A 193 0.94 16.64 -15.29
N ASP A 194 -0.25 17.08 -14.90
CA ASP A 194 -1.46 17.00 -15.73
C ASP A 194 -1.66 18.24 -16.63
N GLU A 195 -2.66 18.18 -17.52
CA GLU A 195 -3.05 19.28 -18.42
C GLU A 195 -3.45 20.55 -17.66
N ALA A 196 -3.96 20.42 -16.43
CA ALA A 196 -4.31 21.53 -15.54
C ALA A 196 -3.10 22.06 -14.73
N ARG A 197 -1.90 21.49 -14.97
CA ARG A 197 -0.60 21.79 -14.35
C ARG A 197 -0.45 21.38 -12.88
N PHE A 198 -1.33 20.57 -12.31
CA PHE A 198 -1.09 19.96 -11.00
C PHE A 198 0.00 18.89 -11.08
N PHE A 199 0.78 18.74 -10.01
CA PHE A 199 1.76 17.68 -9.85
C PHE A 199 1.15 16.44 -9.20
N TYR A 200 1.48 15.28 -9.78
CA TYR A 200 1.30 13.97 -9.19
C TYR A 200 2.67 13.41 -8.80
N MET A 201 2.78 12.89 -7.59
CA MET A 201 4.02 12.45 -6.97
C MET A 201 3.95 10.96 -6.64
N LYS A 202 5.03 10.23 -6.93
CA LYS A 202 5.16 8.80 -6.67
C LYS A 202 6.52 8.50 -6.05
N MET A 203 6.53 7.81 -4.92
CA MET A 203 7.73 7.46 -4.18
C MET A 203 7.68 6.00 -3.73
N THR A 204 8.69 5.23 -4.09
CA THR A 204 8.83 3.81 -3.73
C THR A 204 9.96 3.63 -2.71
N LEU A 205 9.75 2.73 -1.76
CA LEU A 205 10.64 2.37 -0.67
C LEU A 205 10.80 0.85 -0.63
N LEU A 206 12.04 0.37 -0.67
CA LEU A 206 12.36 -1.04 -0.43
C LEU A 206 12.67 -1.24 1.06
N LEU A 207 11.98 -2.19 1.67
CA LEU A 207 12.15 -2.55 3.07
C LEU A 207 12.76 -3.95 3.17
N THR A 208 13.96 -4.04 3.73
CA THR A 208 14.68 -5.31 3.95
C THR A 208 14.44 -5.88 5.34
N ASN A 209 14.13 -5.04 6.34
CA ASN A 209 13.96 -5.43 7.74
C ASN A 209 13.04 -4.44 8.49
N MET A 210 12.25 -4.93 9.45
CA MET A 210 11.28 -4.15 10.24
C MET A 210 11.86 -3.56 11.54
N SER A 211 13.00 -2.86 11.42
CA SER A 211 13.61 -2.11 12.54
C SER A 211 12.97 -0.73 12.82
N HIS A 212 12.01 -0.30 11.98
CA HIS A 212 11.57 1.11 11.89
C HIS A 212 10.16 1.40 12.43
N GLY A 213 9.36 0.39 12.77
CA GLY A 213 8.00 0.56 13.31
C GLY A 213 7.01 1.05 12.25
N SER A 214 6.20 2.06 12.58
CA SER A 214 5.34 2.74 11.60
C SER A 214 6.16 3.53 10.60
N ILE A 215 5.80 3.45 9.32
CA ILE A 215 6.48 4.12 8.22
C ILE A 215 5.56 5.22 7.68
N ILE A 216 6.09 6.43 7.52
CA ILE A 216 5.32 7.65 7.27
C ILE A 216 5.75 8.24 5.91
N CYS A 217 4.79 8.37 5.00
CA CYS A 217 4.95 9.16 3.78
C CYS A 217 4.68 10.63 4.12
N CYS A 218 5.69 11.48 3.97
CA CYS A 218 5.59 12.93 4.21
C CYS A 218 5.63 13.70 2.88
N ILE A 219 4.68 14.62 2.69
CA ILE A 219 4.60 15.48 1.50
C ILE A 219 4.50 16.93 1.96
N PHE A 220 5.44 17.78 1.54
CA PHE A 220 5.62 19.14 2.03
C PHE A 220 5.47 20.18 0.92
N ASN A 221 4.67 21.21 1.16
CA ASN A 221 4.47 22.33 0.25
C ASN A 221 5.50 23.44 0.50
N PRO A 222 6.44 23.71 -0.42
CA PRO A 222 7.55 24.64 -0.19
C PRO A 222 7.14 26.12 -0.17
N VAL A 223 5.87 26.46 -0.43
CA VAL A 223 5.36 27.84 -0.44
C VAL A 223 4.45 28.13 0.76
N THR A 224 3.62 27.16 1.18
CA THR A 224 2.77 27.32 2.38
C THR A 224 3.45 26.88 3.68
N GLY A 225 4.45 25.99 3.59
CA GLY A 225 5.02 25.31 4.75
C GLY A 225 4.13 24.20 5.32
N GLU A 226 3.03 23.85 4.64
CA GLU A 226 2.10 22.81 5.07
C GLU A 226 2.66 21.42 4.72
N GLU A 227 2.61 20.50 5.69
CA GLU A 227 2.98 19.10 5.51
C GLU A 227 1.74 18.19 5.62
N LYS A 228 1.66 17.20 4.73
CA LYS A 228 0.69 16.11 4.79
C LYS A 228 1.44 14.82 5.08
N GLN A 229 1.01 14.09 6.11
CA GLN A 229 1.64 12.84 6.55
C GLN A 229 0.62 11.70 6.51
N THR A 230 1.04 10.54 6.00
CA THR A 230 0.22 9.32 5.95
C THR A 230 1.06 8.12 6.35
N SER A 231 0.64 7.41 7.41
CA SER A 231 1.41 6.32 8.01
C SER A 231 0.84 4.93 7.73
N ILE A 232 1.70 3.95 7.52
CA ILE A 232 1.37 2.52 7.45
C ILE A 232 2.19 1.72 8.46
N ILE A 233 1.62 0.62 8.96
CA ILE A 233 2.30 -0.36 9.80
C ILE A 233 2.25 -1.70 9.06
N LEU A 234 3.42 -2.31 8.83
CA LEU A 234 3.51 -3.64 8.22
C LEU A 234 3.64 -4.72 9.29
N ALA A 235 3.08 -5.90 9.04
CA ALA A 235 3.24 -7.05 9.92
C ALA A 235 4.61 -7.71 9.72
N ASN A 236 5.26 -8.11 10.82
CA ASN A 236 6.57 -8.79 10.78
C ASN A 236 6.52 -10.13 10.01
N GLU A 237 5.35 -10.76 9.92
CA GLU A 237 5.13 -12.00 9.15
C GLU A 237 5.52 -11.87 7.67
N LEU A 238 5.44 -10.67 7.08
CA LEU A 238 5.81 -10.42 5.67
C LEU A 238 7.29 -10.65 5.37
N PHE A 239 8.13 -10.56 6.40
CA PHE A 239 9.59 -10.66 6.30
C PHE A 239 10.10 -12.05 6.70
N ASN A 240 9.26 -12.87 7.33
CA ASN A 240 9.64 -14.18 7.87
C ASN A 240 9.35 -15.32 6.87
N ARG A 241 9.88 -15.16 5.63
CA ARG A 241 9.59 -16.03 4.46
C ARG A 241 9.89 -17.51 4.73
N ASP A 242 10.92 -17.79 5.52
CA ASP A 242 11.39 -19.15 5.80
C ASP A 242 10.41 -19.97 6.66
N HIS A 243 9.72 -19.34 7.61
CA HIS A 243 8.91 -20.06 8.60
C HIS A 243 7.78 -20.88 7.95
N ILE A 244 7.13 -20.37 6.90
CA ILE A 244 6.02 -21.10 6.24
C ILE A 244 6.53 -22.30 5.43
N TRP A 245 7.68 -22.18 4.76
CA TRP A 245 8.29 -23.30 4.04
C TRP A 245 8.82 -24.37 5.00
N MET A 246 9.45 -23.95 6.11
CA MET A 246 9.95 -24.88 7.13
C MET A 246 8.82 -25.62 7.85
N GLU A 247 7.72 -24.95 8.21
CA GLU A 247 6.52 -25.62 8.79
C GLU A 247 5.88 -26.59 7.78
N SER A 248 5.81 -26.22 6.50
CA SER A 248 5.28 -27.10 5.45
C SER A 248 6.14 -28.36 5.26
N LEU A 249 7.47 -28.19 5.25
CA LEU A 249 8.42 -29.32 5.14
C LEU A 249 8.42 -30.19 6.41
N ALA A 250 8.38 -29.59 7.60
CA ALA A 250 8.27 -30.30 8.86
C ALA A 250 6.98 -31.15 8.92
N SER A 251 5.85 -30.56 8.51
CA SER A 251 4.56 -31.27 8.43
C SER A 251 4.63 -32.48 7.50
N ILE A 252 5.25 -32.35 6.33
CA ILE A 252 5.44 -33.46 5.39
C ILE A 252 6.34 -34.55 6.00
N VAL A 253 7.43 -34.18 6.69
CA VAL A 253 8.34 -35.13 7.35
C VAL A 253 7.62 -35.90 8.48
N TRP A 254 6.81 -35.21 9.30
CA TRP A 254 6.00 -35.86 10.33
C TRP A 254 4.98 -36.87 9.77
N ILE A 255 4.30 -36.52 8.67
CA ILE A 255 3.37 -37.43 7.97
C ILE A 255 4.13 -38.67 7.45
N MET A 256 5.29 -38.48 6.82
CA MET A 256 6.10 -39.60 6.30
C MET A 256 6.64 -40.51 7.41
N LEU A 257 7.08 -39.95 8.55
CA LEU A 257 7.51 -40.72 9.71
C LEU A 257 6.34 -41.54 10.31
N PHE A 258 5.15 -40.95 10.41
CA PHE A 258 3.95 -41.66 10.89
C PHE A 258 3.60 -42.85 10.00
N VAL A 259 3.60 -42.67 8.67
CA VAL A 259 3.37 -43.75 7.69
C VAL A 259 4.45 -44.84 7.79
N TYR A 260 5.71 -44.47 8.01
CA TYR A 260 6.81 -45.43 8.17
C TYR A 260 6.70 -46.27 9.45
N ILE A 261 6.29 -45.66 10.58
CA ILE A 261 6.03 -46.37 11.84
C ILE A 261 4.89 -47.38 11.66
N LEU A 262 3.80 -46.99 11.00
CA LEU A 262 2.69 -47.91 10.67
C LEU A 262 3.15 -49.07 9.77
N TYR A 263 4.01 -48.81 8.79
CA TYR A 263 4.60 -49.86 7.94
C TYR A 263 5.47 -50.84 8.74
N ILE A 264 6.33 -50.34 9.64
CA ILE A 264 7.16 -51.19 10.53
C ILE A 264 6.29 -52.08 11.42
N ILE A 265 5.22 -51.53 12.00
CA ILE A 265 4.26 -52.30 12.80
C ILE A 265 3.67 -53.43 11.94
N CYS A 266 3.12 -53.11 10.76
CA CYS A 266 2.59 -54.13 9.83
C CYS A 266 3.63 -55.19 9.43
N PHE A 267 4.91 -54.85 9.29
CA PHE A 267 5.98 -55.79 8.96
C PHE A 267 6.30 -56.76 10.12
N TYR A 268 6.45 -56.27 11.35
CA TYR A 268 6.69 -57.15 12.51
C TYR A 268 5.50 -58.07 12.79
N TRP A 269 4.27 -57.57 12.68
CA TRP A 269 3.06 -58.39 12.82
C TRP A 269 2.94 -59.45 11.71
N ARG A 270 3.39 -59.16 10.47
CA ARG A 270 3.44 -60.15 9.37
C ARG A 270 4.34 -61.34 9.68
N ASN A 271 5.48 -61.12 10.35
CA ASN A 271 6.44 -62.17 10.66
C ASN A 271 6.06 -63.00 11.91
N GLY A 272 5.08 -62.54 12.70
CA GLY A 272 4.51 -63.28 13.84
C GLY A 272 3.32 -64.19 13.50
N CYS A 273 2.81 -64.17 12.27
CA CYS A 273 1.69 -65.00 11.84
C CYS A 273 2.17 -66.28 11.14
N ASP A 274 1.94 -67.43 11.76
CA ASP A 274 2.15 -68.72 11.09
C ASP A 274 1.16 -68.92 9.91
N SER A 275 1.59 -69.76 8.98
CA SER A 275 1.15 -69.99 7.59
C SER A 275 -0.34 -70.20 7.31
N GLY A 276 -1.20 -70.39 8.33
CA GLY A 276 -2.64 -70.63 8.16
C GLY A 276 -3.51 -69.39 7.89
N CYS A 277 -3.05 -68.17 8.21
CA CYS A 277 -3.94 -66.99 8.27
C CYS A 277 -3.98 -66.10 7.00
N LEU A 278 -3.25 -66.45 5.93
CA LEU A 278 -3.03 -65.56 4.77
C LEU A 278 -4.31 -65.00 4.13
N SER A 279 -5.36 -65.80 3.98
CA SER A 279 -6.57 -65.40 3.22
C SER A 279 -7.33 -64.21 3.84
N LYS A 280 -7.42 -64.11 5.16
CA LYS A 280 -8.24 -63.05 5.82
C LYS A 280 -7.46 -61.77 6.08
N CYS A 281 -6.15 -61.85 6.34
CA CYS A 281 -5.32 -60.66 6.47
C CYS A 281 -5.17 -59.90 5.13
N PHE A 282 -5.21 -60.60 4.00
CA PHE A 282 -5.02 -60.02 2.67
C PHE A 282 -6.05 -58.92 2.32
N CYS A 283 -7.30 -59.05 2.77
CA CYS A 283 -8.35 -58.06 2.49
C CYS A 283 -8.24 -56.77 3.32
N VAL A 284 -7.62 -56.83 4.51
CA VAL A 284 -7.41 -55.62 5.34
C VAL A 284 -6.17 -54.86 4.84
N VAL A 285 -5.08 -55.59 4.60
CA VAL A 285 -3.78 -55.03 4.20
C VAL A 285 -3.81 -54.42 2.78
N THR A 286 -4.73 -54.83 1.91
CA THR A 286 -4.90 -54.23 0.57
C THR A 286 -5.74 -52.95 0.56
N SER A 287 -6.51 -52.65 1.62
CA SER A 287 -7.33 -51.43 1.70
C SER A 287 -6.54 -50.22 2.20
N TRP A 288 -5.66 -50.41 3.19
CA TRP A 288 -4.91 -49.31 3.83
C TRP A 288 -3.98 -48.52 2.89
N PRO A 289 -3.26 -49.13 1.93
CA PRO A 289 -2.43 -48.36 0.98
C PRO A 289 -3.26 -47.37 0.15
N VAL A 290 -4.49 -47.74 -0.24
CA VAL A 290 -5.37 -46.87 -1.02
C VAL A 290 -5.80 -45.65 -0.20
N GLN A 291 -6.14 -45.85 1.07
CA GLN A 291 -6.52 -44.75 1.97
C GLN A 291 -5.34 -43.80 2.26
N THR A 292 -4.14 -44.34 2.52
CA THR A 292 -2.93 -43.53 2.75
C THR A 292 -2.52 -42.76 1.49
N VAL A 293 -2.57 -43.38 0.31
CA VAL A 293 -2.31 -42.70 -0.98
C VAL A 293 -3.36 -41.62 -1.25
N HIS A 294 -4.63 -41.87 -0.95
CA HIS A 294 -5.69 -40.87 -1.12
C HIS A 294 -5.53 -39.68 -0.16
N LEU A 295 -5.09 -39.91 1.09
CA LEU A 295 -4.79 -38.83 2.04
C LEU A 295 -3.61 -37.99 1.56
N LEU A 296 -2.50 -38.63 1.16
CA LEU A 296 -1.32 -37.95 0.60
C LEU A 296 -1.66 -37.16 -0.67
N PHE A 297 -2.47 -37.72 -1.56
CA PHE A 297 -2.96 -37.05 -2.76
C PHE A 297 -3.84 -35.84 -2.42
N CYS A 298 -4.76 -35.96 -1.45
CA CYS A 298 -5.57 -34.83 -0.98
C CYS A 298 -4.70 -33.72 -0.38
N THR A 299 -3.68 -34.04 0.43
CA THR A 299 -2.75 -33.02 0.95
C THR A 299 -1.91 -32.37 -0.16
N GLY A 300 -1.41 -33.15 -1.12
CA GLY A 300 -0.66 -32.63 -2.27
C GLY A 300 -1.49 -31.71 -3.16
N ALA A 301 -2.74 -32.11 -3.45
CA ALA A 301 -3.70 -31.30 -4.20
C ALA A 301 -4.09 -30.02 -3.45
N PHE A 302 -4.27 -30.09 -2.12
CA PHE A 302 -4.51 -28.92 -1.29
C PHE A 302 -3.36 -27.91 -1.40
N PHE A 303 -2.10 -28.33 -1.18
CA PHE A 303 -0.95 -27.44 -1.33
C PHE A 303 -0.78 -26.90 -2.76
N ALA A 304 -1.05 -27.72 -3.79
CA ALA A 304 -0.97 -27.32 -5.20
C ALA A 304 -2.03 -26.29 -5.61
N ILE A 305 -3.19 -26.25 -4.95
CA ILE A 305 -4.24 -25.24 -5.15
C ILE A 305 -3.99 -24.02 -4.25
N TYR A 306 -3.54 -24.24 -3.01
CA TYR A 306 -3.31 -23.20 -2.02
C TYR A 306 -2.14 -22.27 -2.38
N LEU A 307 -0.98 -22.81 -2.77
CA LEU A 307 0.21 -22.00 -3.06
C LEU A 307 -0.03 -20.95 -4.18
N PRO A 308 -0.66 -21.29 -5.33
CA PRO A 308 -1.01 -20.31 -6.36
C PRO A 308 -2.17 -19.38 -5.99
N HIS A 309 -3.01 -19.74 -5.02
CA HIS A 309 -4.05 -18.84 -4.50
C HIS A 309 -3.44 -17.80 -3.56
N ARG A 310 -2.56 -18.23 -2.64
CA ARG A 310 -1.83 -17.37 -1.70
C ARG A 310 -1.00 -16.30 -2.42
N SER A 311 -0.41 -16.61 -3.57
CA SER A 311 0.36 -15.64 -4.37
C SER A 311 -0.49 -14.65 -5.19
N ARG A 312 -1.83 -14.72 -5.10
CA ARG A 312 -2.77 -13.81 -5.80
C ARG A 312 -3.57 -12.89 -4.88
N VAL A 313 -3.65 -13.18 -3.58
CA VAL A 313 -4.37 -12.32 -2.62
C VAL A 313 -3.49 -11.10 -2.29
N SER A 314 -4.01 -9.90 -2.51
CA SER A 314 -3.30 -8.67 -2.16
C SER A 314 -3.28 -8.46 -0.64
N LEU A 315 -2.14 -7.99 -0.12
CA LEU A 315 -2.00 -7.57 1.28
C LEU A 315 -2.83 -6.32 1.64
N SER A 316 -3.38 -5.64 0.64
CA SER A 316 -4.31 -4.52 0.80
C SER A 316 -5.77 -4.95 1.02
N ASP A 317 -6.08 -6.25 1.00
CA ASP A 317 -7.43 -6.74 1.27
C ASP A 317 -7.71 -6.73 2.79
N PRO A 318 -8.73 -6.01 3.29
CA PRO A 318 -9.07 -6.00 4.71
C PRO A 318 -9.47 -7.38 5.27
N GLN A 319 -9.75 -8.37 4.42
CA GLN A 319 -10.02 -9.75 4.80
C GLN A 319 -8.75 -10.61 4.92
N PHE A 320 -7.55 -10.09 4.63
CA PHE A 320 -6.28 -10.84 4.73
C PHE A 320 -6.09 -11.61 6.06
N PRO A 321 -6.38 -11.03 7.25
CA PRO A 321 -6.28 -11.77 8.52
C PRO A 321 -7.29 -12.93 8.64
N LEU A 322 -8.47 -12.78 8.03
CA LEU A 322 -9.52 -13.80 8.04
C LEU A 322 -9.07 -15.04 7.25
N TYR A 323 -8.42 -14.86 6.10
CA TYR A 323 -7.88 -15.97 5.32
C TYR A 323 -6.78 -16.73 6.08
N ASN A 324 -5.84 -16.03 6.72
CA ASN A 324 -4.74 -16.67 7.46
C ASN A 324 -5.26 -17.50 8.66
N ASN A 325 -6.23 -16.96 9.40
CA ASN A 325 -6.88 -17.66 10.51
C ASN A 325 -7.75 -18.84 10.02
N TRP A 326 -8.49 -18.69 8.92
CA TRP A 326 -9.31 -19.76 8.36
C TRP A 326 -8.48 -20.98 7.93
N ILE A 327 -7.25 -20.77 7.46
CA ILE A 327 -6.33 -21.85 7.07
C ILE A 327 -5.82 -22.62 8.30
N THR A 328 -5.53 -21.94 9.41
CA THR A 328 -5.12 -22.61 10.66
C THR A 328 -6.29 -23.39 11.28
N GLU A 329 -7.50 -22.83 11.30
CA GLU A 329 -8.73 -23.55 11.67
C GLU A 329 -8.98 -24.78 10.78
N LEU A 330 -8.82 -24.65 9.45
CA LEU A 330 -8.96 -25.77 8.52
C LEU A 330 -7.94 -26.90 8.79
N LEU A 331 -6.69 -26.54 9.12
CA LEU A 331 -5.65 -27.50 9.52
C LEU A 331 -6.01 -28.21 10.83
N PHE A 332 -6.52 -27.49 11.84
CA PHE A 332 -7.02 -28.11 13.07
C PHE A 332 -8.21 -29.05 12.81
N VAL A 333 -9.14 -28.68 11.92
CA VAL A 333 -10.26 -29.56 11.51
C VAL A 333 -9.76 -30.81 10.80
N ILE A 334 -8.77 -30.71 9.89
CA ILE A 334 -8.18 -31.88 9.21
C ILE A 334 -7.44 -32.79 10.21
N LEU A 335 -6.70 -32.22 11.16
CA LEU A 335 -6.03 -32.98 12.22
C LEU A 335 -7.06 -33.68 13.13
N PHE A 336 -8.11 -32.97 13.54
CA PHE A 336 -9.19 -33.53 14.34
C PHE A 336 -9.91 -34.68 13.61
N LEU A 337 -10.29 -34.48 12.35
CA LEU A 337 -10.95 -35.52 11.55
C LEU A 337 -10.05 -36.74 11.34
N THR A 338 -8.76 -36.56 11.03
CA THR A 338 -7.83 -37.70 10.86
C THR A 338 -7.64 -38.47 12.17
N ILE A 339 -7.57 -37.80 13.33
CA ILE A 339 -7.59 -38.43 14.65
C ILE A 339 -8.92 -39.17 14.89
N CYS A 340 -10.07 -38.55 14.62
CA CYS A 340 -11.40 -39.14 14.82
C CYS A 340 -11.70 -40.32 13.90
N PHE A 341 -11.05 -40.45 12.74
CA PHE A 341 -11.16 -41.65 11.90
C PHE A 341 -10.09 -42.70 12.22
N ALA A 342 -8.88 -42.29 12.61
CA ALA A 342 -7.81 -43.23 12.98
C ALA A 342 -8.08 -43.95 14.32
N LEU A 343 -8.54 -43.23 15.36
CA LEU A 343 -8.73 -43.80 16.69
C LEU A 343 -9.76 -44.95 16.72
N PRO A 344 -10.95 -44.87 16.10
CA PRO A 344 -11.87 -46.01 16.05
C PRO A 344 -11.30 -47.21 15.30
N ILE A 345 -10.54 -47.00 14.23
CA ILE A 345 -9.88 -48.07 13.48
C ILE A 345 -8.83 -48.78 14.36
N ILE A 346 -8.04 -48.01 15.12
CA ILE A 346 -7.06 -48.54 16.08
C ILE A 346 -7.76 -49.29 17.23
N LEU A 347 -8.85 -48.75 17.79
CA LEU A 347 -9.61 -49.40 18.86
C LEU A 347 -10.29 -50.69 18.42
N LEU A 348 -10.91 -50.71 17.23
CA LEU A 348 -11.48 -51.92 16.62
C LEU A 348 -10.39 -52.98 16.35
N PHE A 349 -9.20 -52.55 15.90
CA PHE A 349 -8.05 -53.44 15.74
C PHE A 349 -7.61 -54.05 17.08
N ILE A 350 -7.45 -53.25 18.14
CA ILE A 350 -7.10 -53.72 19.49
C ILE A 350 -8.15 -54.71 20.03
N GLN A 351 -9.45 -54.43 19.84
CA GLN A 351 -10.53 -55.30 20.29
C GLN A 351 -10.62 -56.61 19.49
N PHE A 352 -10.26 -56.58 18.19
CA PHE A 352 -10.07 -57.77 17.37
C PHE A 352 -8.87 -58.61 17.85
N GLN A 353 -7.75 -57.98 18.23
CA GLN A 353 -6.61 -58.70 18.83
C GLN A 353 -7.00 -59.37 20.16
N PHE A 354 -7.73 -58.70 21.05
CA PHE A 354 -8.21 -59.28 22.31
C PHE A 354 -9.16 -60.46 22.11
N THR A 355 -10.09 -60.38 21.14
CA THR A 355 -10.99 -61.50 20.80
C THR A 355 -10.30 -62.63 20.04
N SER A 356 -9.18 -62.36 19.36
CA SER A 356 -8.27 -63.38 18.81
C SER A 356 -7.52 -64.12 19.92
N LEU A 357 -6.86 -63.40 20.82
CA LEU A 357 -6.05 -63.94 21.93
C LEU A 357 -6.89 -64.81 22.89
N THR A 358 -8.02 -64.29 23.36
CA THR A 358 -8.93 -65.03 24.27
C THR A 358 -9.55 -66.27 23.62
N LYS A 359 -9.62 -66.32 22.28
CA LYS A 359 -10.06 -67.50 21.53
C LYS A 359 -8.94 -68.52 21.34
N TRP A 360 -7.69 -68.08 21.17
CA TRP A 360 -6.51 -68.95 21.16
C TRP A 360 -6.29 -69.64 22.51
N GLU A 361 -6.42 -68.88 23.60
CA GLU A 361 -6.22 -69.36 24.97
C GLU A 361 -7.23 -70.45 25.36
N LYS A 362 -8.53 -70.22 25.14
CA LYS A 362 -9.56 -71.26 25.32
C LYS A 362 -9.36 -72.51 24.46
N ASN A 363 -8.74 -72.37 23.30
CA ASN A 363 -8.44 -73.50 22.40
C ASN A 363 -7.14 -74.23 22.78
N LYS A 364 -6.39 -73.70 23.75
CA LYS A 364 -5.17 -74.27 24.33
C LYS A 364 -5.48 -75.08 25.59
N ASP A 365 -6.38 -74.56 26.44
CA ASP A 365 -6.83 -75.24 27.65
C ASP A 365 -7.57 -76.55 27.33
N GLY A 366 -8.45 -76.52 26.32
CA GLY A 366 -9.19 -77.69 25.83
C GLY A 366 -8.34 -78.81 25.20
N ILE A 367 -7.01 -78.68 25.18
CA ILE A 367 -6.05 -79.70 24.72
C ILE A 367 -5.37 -80.43 25.90
N MET A 368 -5.46 -79.92 27.14
CA MET A 368 -4.72 -80.49 28.28
C MET A 368 -5.46 -81.64 29.02
N ASP A 369 -6.79 -81.74 28.89
CA ASP A 369 -7.62 -82.73 29.60
C ASP A 369 -7.83 -84.05 28.82
N GLN A 370 -6.78 -84.88 28.70
CA GLN A 370 -6.91 -86.31 28.33
C GLN A 370 -6.00 -87.25 29.16
N PRO A 371 -6.56 -88.12 30.03
CA PRO A 371 -5.79 -89.08 30.83
C PRO A 371 -5.22 -90.28 30.04
N ARG A 372 -4.11 -90.85 30.51
CA ARG A 372 -3.49 -92.08 29.95
C ARG A 372 -3.89 -93.36 30.70
N LEU A 373 -4.74 -94.18 30.09
CA LEU A 373 -4.93 -95.63 30.31
C LEU A 373 -5.36 -96.26 28.97
N GLY A 374 -5.11 -97.52 28.60
CA GLY A 374 -4.34 -98.65 29.19
C GLY A 374 -4.26 -99.80 28.15
N LYS A 375 -3.40 -100.82 28.33
CA LYS A 375 -3.17 -101.90 27.32
C LYS A 375 -3.82 -103.25 27.67
N ALA A 376 -4.43 -103.90 26.68
CA ALA A 376 -4.61 -105.36 26.47
C ALA A 376 -4.69 -105.57 24.93
N HIS A 377 -4.08 -106.59 24.27
CA HIS A 377 -4.36 -108.04 24.24
C HIS A 377 -5.82 -108.36 23.80
N GLU A 378 -6.11 -109.29 22.86
CA GLU A 378 -5.30 -110.44 22.40
C GLU A 378 -5.62 -111.05 20.99
N THR A 379 -4.62 -111.74 20.40
CA THR A 379 -4.62 -112.89 19.43
C THR A 379 -5.46 -113.00 18.12
N SER A 380 -4.71 -113.12 16.99
CA SER A 380 -4.83 -114.15 15.91
C SER A 380 -6.06 -114.13 14.94
N SER A 381 -6.09 -114.64 13.69
CA SER A 381 -5.13 -115.33 12.76
C SER A 381 -5.66 -115.15 11.28
N LEU A 382 -5.53 -115.95 10.19
CA LEU A 382 -5.00 -117.31 9.90
C LEU A 382 -4.71 -117.56 8.36
N TYR A 383 -3.44 -117.82 7.98
CA TYR A 383 -2.93 -118.55 6.78
C TYR A 383 -2.88 -117.97 5.34
N ARG A 384 -2.14 -118.70 4.47
CA ARG A 384 -1.54 -118.36 3.17
C ARG A 384 -1.75 -119.50 2.15
N LYS A 385 -1.93 -119.20 0.85
CA LYS A 385 -1.68 -120.18 -0.23
C LYS A 385 -1.06 -119.57 -1.51
N LYS A 386 0.08 -120.12 -1.93
CA LYS A 386 0.62 -120.16 -3.31
C LYS A 386 0.21 -121.52 -3.93
N PRO A 387 0.37 -121.83 -5.24
CA PRO A 387 1.28 -121.23 -6.23
C PRO A 387 0.59 -120.87 -7.57
N GLY A 388 1.36 -120.72 -8.65
CA GLY A 388 0.81 -120.61 -10.01
C GLY A 388 1.80 -121.04 -11.11
N LYS A 389 1.24 -121.49 -12.24
CA LYS A 389 1.72 -121.52 -13.64
C LYS A 389 0.50 -122.00 -14.47
N SER A 390 0.08 -121.30 -15.53
CA SER A 390 0.64 -121.28 -16.91
C SER A 390 0.28 -122.56 -17.69
N TRP A 391 -0.19 -122.53 -18.94
CA TRP A 391 -0.04 -121.54 -20.02
C TRP A 391 -1.30 -121.36 -20.90
N GLU A 392 -1.15 -120.52 -21.93
CA GLU A 392 -1.58 -120.69 -23.34
C GLU A 392 -2.53 -119.59 -23.87
N GLN A 393 -2.45 -119.33 -25.18
CA GLN A 393 -3.16 -118.27 -25.90
C GLN A 393 -4.15 -118.86 -26.92
N GLU A 394 -5.18 -118.10 -27.29
CA GLU A 394 -5.39 -117.84 -28.72
C GLU A 394 -6.12 -116.49 -28.95
N LYS A 395 -5.66 -115.78 -30.00
CA LYS A 395 -6.29 -114.65 -30.73
C LYS A 395 -6.87 -113.49 -29.90
#